data_AF-A0A926H6N6-F1
#
_entry.id   AF-A0A926H6N6-F1
#
_cell.length_a   1.000
_cell.length_b   1.000
_cell.length_c   1.000
_cell.angle_alpha   90.00
_cell.angle_beta   90.00
_cell.angle_gamma   90.00
#
_symmetry.space_group_name_H-M   'P 1'
#
loop_
_entity.id
_entity.type
_entity.pdbx_description
1 polymer ?
#
loop_
_entity_poly.entity_id
_entity_poly.type
_entity_poly.pdbx_seq_one_letter_code
_entity_poly.pdbx_strand_id
1 'polypeptide(L)'
;MSSSLTTRPRLLAALTWSAAVAALIFALFHAHGFDDPFTTYRYSENLARGLGFVYNPGERVLSTTTPLYTLLLVVPRLLGLDLPLTSMAISSAALAAGGLLLFLLGCQLHTPLAGLVAMLLYPLTPLLLPTLGAETALYCTLILGSFLAYARNRPLTTALLLALATLTRADGILAAGVIGLAAFLQIFQNGHEDTKTQSSHIFPNLRAFAPSWKKDRATSLPNLRAFASSWLTGLALYTAIVAAWHLFAWAYFGSPLPATLAAKQRQGSMLISDSFAQGLLDLAQAYWAQPLLQLQLLAALAGLIYALGWRRGWLPLVAWGVIYAAAYSALGVTRYFWYYGPLAPVLFALLGLAIQALVALIRSRPLAWAGAIAGTALLAWPLLAALPGQVARIDSRLAIYQAAGAWLRANTPAEATVGTLEVGVIGFYAQRPIVDFAGLIQPDIAQEIGPASDYGDLTAWAFTRYQPDFLVLRAPAPPQLAALPDFQQHCAERHQLTNSGYEGTLIIYACSGL
;
A
#
# COMPACT_ATOMS: atom_id res chain seq x y z
N MET A 1 -28.31 -15.53 -16.26
CA MET A 1 -28.69 -15.34 -14.85
C MET A 1 -28.15 -13.99 -14.40
N SER A 2 -28.96 -12.94 -14.52
CA SER A 2 -28.68 -11.61 -13.99
C SER A 2 -28.79 -11.64 -12.48
N SER A 3 -27.69 -12.02 -11.80
CA SER A 3 -27.65 -12.05 -10.33
C SER A 3 -27.51 -10.63 -9.81
N SER A 4 -28.62 -9.93 -9.66
CA SER A 4 -28.63 -8.69 -8.91
C SER A 4 -28.27 -9.02 -7.45
N LEU A 5 -27.18 -8.43 -6.97
CA LEU A 5 -26.83 -8.37 -5.54
C LEU A 5 -27.86 -7.55 -4.72
N THR A 6 -28.99 -7.17 -5.34
CA THR A 6 -30.02 -6.31 -4.76
C THR A 6 -31.03 -7.06 -3.90
N THR A 7 -30.96 -8.39 -3.80
CA THR A 7 -31.71 -9.07 -2.75
C THR A 7 -31.07 -8.74 -1.41
N ARG A 8 -31.78 -7.97 -0.58
CA ARG A 8 -31.41 -7.60 0.81
C ARG A 8 -30.64 -8.70 1.56
N PRO A 9 -31.02 -10.01 1.53
CA PRO A 9 -30.28 -11.05 2.25
C PRO A 9 -28.84 -11.26 1.78
N ARG A 10 -28.54 -11.15 0.47
CA ARG A 10 -27.18 -11.37 -0.04
C ARG A 10 -26.24 -10.22 0.31
N LEU A 11 -26.77 -8.99 0.27
CA LEU A 11 -26.02 -7.82 0.71
C LEU A 11 -25.74 -7.88 2.22
N LEU A 12 -26.73 -8.26 3.03
CA LEU A 12 -26.55 -8.46 4.46
C LEU A 12 -25.48 -9.51 4.76
N ALA A 13 -25.52 -10.67 4.10
CA ALA A 13 -24.51 -11.73 4.28
C ALA A 13 -23.09 -11.27 3.92
N ALA A 14 -22.94 -10.46 2.87
CA ALA A 14 -21.66 -9.91 2.47
C ALA A 14 -21.12 -8.88 3.49
N LEU A 15 -22.00 -8.03 4.01
CA LEU A 15 -21.65 -7.05 5.04
C LEU A 15 -21.32 -7.73 6.37
N THR A 16 -22.08 -8.75 6.78
CA THR A 16 -21.78 -9.52 8.00
C THR A 16 -20.47 -10.27 7.89
N TRP A 17 -20.17 -10.87 6.73
CA TRP A 17 -18.86 -11.46 6.47
C TRP A 17 -17.75 -10.43 6.60
N SER A 18 -17.90 -9.26 5.97
CA SER A 18 -16.86 -8.21 6.01
C SER A 18 -16.62 -7.70 7.44
N ALA A 19 -17.69 -7.52 8.22
CA ALA A 19 -17.58 -7.11 9.62
C ALA A 19 -16.91 -8.18 10.49
N ALA A 20 -17.31 -9.46 10.31
CA ALA A 20 -16.72 -10.57 11.06
C ALA A 20 -15.22 -10.75 10.74
N VAL A 21 -14.84 -10.68 9.46
CA VAL A 21 -13.43 -10.78 9.05
C VAL A 21 -12.62 -9.58 9.55
N ALA A 22 -13.15 -8.36 9.46
CA ALA A 22 -12.48 -7.18 10.00
C ALA A 22 -12.26 -7.30 11.52
N ALA A 23 -13.28 -7.74 12.27
CA ALA A 23 -13.18 -7.95 13.72
C ALA A 23 -12.16 -9.05 14.07
N LEU A 24 -12.13 -10.15 13.30
CA LEU A 24 -11.16 -11.23 13.50
C LEU A 24 -9.72 -10.76 13.23
N ILE A 25 -9.49 -10.05 12.12
CA ILE A 25 -8.17 -9.50 11.79
C ILE A 25 -7.74 -8.52 12.89
N PHE A 26 -8.61 -7.61 13.29
CA PHE A 26 -8.31 -6.67 14.37
C PHE A 26 -7.96 -7.42 15.66
N ALA A 27 -8.77 -8.40 16.07
CA ALA A 27 -8.52 -9.16 17.29
C ALA A 27 -7.15 -9.87 17.25
N LEU A 28 -6.78 -10.47 16.11
CA LEU A 28 -5.53 -11.19 15.94
C LEU A 28 -4.29 -10.28 15.81
N PHE A 29 -4.45 -9.08 15.22
CA PHE A 29 -3.32 -8.23 14.82
C PHE A 29 -3.27 -6.87 15.54
N HIS A 30 -4.13 -6.60 16.53
CA HIS A 30 -4.17 -5.29 17.21
C HIS A 30 -2.85 -4.86 17.86
N ALA A 31 -1.98 -5.81 18.20
CA ALA A 31 -0.66 -5.57 18.79
C ALA A 31 0.45 -5.37 17.75
N HIS A 32 0.17 -5.53 16.46
CA HIS A 32 1.14 -5.34 15.39
C HIS A 32 1.36 -3.85 15.12
N GLY A 33 2.61 -3.55 14.77
CA GLY A 33 3.03 -2.24 14.31
C GLY A 33 4.47 -2.33 13.84
N PHE A 34 4.86 -1.43 12.96
CA PHE A 34 6.22 -1.23 12.48
C PHE A 34 6.47 0.28 12.40
N ASP A 35 7.71 0.70 12.15
CA ASP A 35 8.11 2.10 12.37
C ASP A 35 7.47 3.12 11.41
N ASP A 36 7.47 2.83 10.10
CA ASP A 36 7.11 3.80 9.05
C ASP A 36 5.73 4.50 9.24
N PRO A 37 4.62 3.83 9.61
CA PRO A 37 3.32 4.46 9.84
C PRO A 37 3.31 5.49 10.97
N PHE A 38 4.20 5.37 11.96
CA PHE A 38 4.25 6.32 13.07
C PHE A 38 4.69 7.72 12.62
N THR A 39 5.39 7.82 11.48
CA THR A 39 5.61 9.11 10.83
C THR A 39 4.27 9.76 10.48
N THR A 40 3.36 9.01 9.84
CA THR A 40 2.01 9.49 9.50
C THR A 40 1.20 9.84 10.75
N TYR A 41 1.33 9.05 11.82
CA TYR A 41 0.66 9.33 13.09
C TYR A 41 1.14 10.64 13.71
N ARG A 42 2.45 10.91 13.66
CA ARG A 42 3.01 12.17 14.15
C ARG A 42 2.54 13.38 13.36
N TYR A 43 2.44 13.29 12.03
CA TYR A 43 1.81 14.33 11.23
C TYR A 43 0.35 14.58 11.63
N SER A 44 -0.41 13.50 11.85
CA SER A 44 -1.82 13.56 12.24
C SER A 44 -1.99 14.18 13.64
N GLU A 45 -1.12 13.80 14.58
CA GLU A 45 -1.00 14.36 15.93
C GLU A 45 -0.74 15.87 15.88
N ASN A 46 0.30 16.29 15.16
CA ASN A 46 0.71 17.69 15.08
C ASN A 46 -0.38 18.55 14.46
N LEU A 47 -1.02 18.06 13.39
CA LEU A 47 -2.12 18.77 12.76
C LEU A 47 -3.33 18.88 13.70
N ALA A 48 -3.68 17.81 14.43
CA ALA A 48 -4.75 17.84 15.43
C ALA A 48 -4.46 18.79 16.60
N ARG A 49 -3.17 18.99 16.96
CA ARG A 49 -2.72 19.92 18.00
C ARG A 49 -2.52 21.36 17.52
N GLY A 50 -2.73 21.65 16.23
CA GLY A 50 -2.55 22.98 15.67
C GLY A 50 -1.07 23.37 15.44
N LEU A 51 -0.14 22.41 15.45
CA LEU A 51 1.28 22.62 15.19
C LEU A 51 1.63 22.69 13.69
N GLY A 52 0.62 22.46 12.84
CA GLY A 52 0.73 22.46 11.38
C GLY A 52 0.83 21.06 10.79
N PHE A 53 0.70 20.98 9.46
CA PHE A 53 0.88 19.74 8.70
C PHE A 53 2.39 19.46 8.57
N VAL A 54 3.07 19.12 9.65
CA VAL A 54 4.54 18.96 9.69
C VAL A 54 4.94 17.81 10.63
N TYR A 55 6.13 17.25 10.41
CA TYR A 55 6.72 16.26 11.32
C TYR A 55 7.38 16.92 12.54
N ASN A 56 8.28 17.87 12.31
CA ASN A 56 8.89 18.71 13.33
C ASN A 56 8.16 20.07 13.33
N PRO A 57 7.59 20.52 14.47
CA PRO A 57 7.00 21.84 14.56
C PRO A 57 8.01 22.93 14.15
N GLY A 58 7.58 23.84 13.27
CA GLY A 58 8.45 24.89 12.70
C GLY A 58 9.14 24.51 11.39
N GLU A 59 9.27 23.22 11.06
CA GLU A 59 9.93 22.76 9.83
C GLU A 59 8.91 22.33 8.79
N ARG A 60 8.76 23.13 7.72
CA ARG A 60 7.82 22.84 6.63
C ARG A 60 8.42 21.93 5.56
N VAL A 61 8.80 20.71 5.96
CA VAL A 61 9.26 19.66 5.04
C VAL A 61 8.12 18.67 4.78
N LEU A 62 7.83 18.37 3.51
CA LEU A 62 6.85 17.33 3.16
C LEU A 62 7.52 15.96 3.21
N SER A 63 7.28 15.20 4.28
CA SER A 63 7.86 13.86 4.44
C SER A 63 6.82 12.74 4.43
N THR A 64 5.54 13.04 4.66
CA THR A 64 4.49 12.03 4.47
C THR A 64 4.29 11.74 2.98
N THR A 65 4.18 10.45 2.64
CA THR A 65 3.76 9.99 1.30
C THR A 65 2.26 9.66 1.23
N THR A 66 1.51 9.95 2.29
CA THR A 66 0.14 9.48 2.49
C THR A 66 -0.82 10.58 2.98
N PRO A 67 -0.92 11.71 2.27
CA PRO A 67 -1.62 12.89 2.78
C PRO A 67 -3.10 12.67 3.08
N LEU A 68 -3.83 11.90 2.26
CA LEU A 68 -5.22 11.57 2.58
C LEU A 68 -5.33 10.74 3.86
N TYR A 69 -4.42 9.78 4.06
CA TYR A 69 -4.42 8.94 5.25
C TYR A 69 -4.10 9.76 6.51
N THR A 70 -3.15 10.69 6.40
CA THR A 70 -2.83 11.66 7.44
C THR A 70 -4.09 12.46 7.84
N LEU A 71 -4.78 13.07 6.87
CA LEU A 71 -6.00 13.84 7.11
C LEU A 71 -7.12 12.99 7.71
N LEU A 72 -7.25 11.74 7.27
CA LEU A 72 -8.23 10.80 7.77
C LEU A 72 -8.00 10.51 9.27
N LEU A 73 -6.73 10.39 9.70
CA LEU A 73 -6.36 10.11 11.09
C LEU A 73 -6.43 11.34 12.01
N VAL A 74 -6.50 12.56 11.48
CA VAL A 74 -6.74 13.76 12.31
C VAL A 74 -8.08 13.66 13.05
N VAL A 75 -9.14 13.21 12.36
CA VAL A 75 -10.49 13.12 12.95
C VAL A 75 -10.54 12.25 14.21
N PRO A 76 -10.12 10.96 14.19
CA PRO A 76 -10.10 10.16 15.41
C PRO A 76 -9.16 10.73 16.47
N ARG A 77 -8.05 11.37 16.08
CA ARG A 77 -7.16 11.99 17.05
C ARG A 77 -7.80 13.17 17.79
N LEU A 78 -8.57 14.00 17.10
CA LEU A 78 -9.36 15.09 17.71
C LEU A 78 -10.41 14.56 18.71
N LEU A 79 -10.90 13.33 18.48
CA LEU A 79 -11.79 12.62 19.40
C LEU A 79 -11.06 11.95 20.58
N GLY A 80 -9.73 12.08 20.66
CA GLY A 80 -8.92 11.47 21.71
C GLY A 80 -8.68 9.97 21.53
N LEU A 81 -8.93 9.42 20.34
CA LEU A 81 -8.69 8.01 20.05
C LEU A 81 -7.19 7.74 19.81
N ASP A 82 -6.76 6.53 20.20
CA ASP A 82 -5.40 6.06 19.96
C ASP A 82 -5.17 5.83 18.45
N LEU A 83 -4.14 6.49 17.90
CA LEU A 83 -3.85 6.47 16.47
C LEU A 83 -3.40 5.09 15.97
N PRO A 84 -2.44 4.39 16.62
CA PRO A 84 -2.08 3.02 16.24
C PRO A 84 -3.29 2.07 16.20
N LEU A 85 -4.11 2.02 17.25
CA LEU A 85 -5.29 1.15 17.29
C LEU A 85 -6.35 1.55 16.25
N THR A 86 -6.57 2.85 16.05
CA THR A 86 -7.53 3.33 15.04
C THR A 86 -7.07 2.98 13.63
N SER A 87 -5.79 3.20 13.33
CA SER A 87 -5.16 2.84 12.05
C SER A 87 -5.24 1.35 11.78
N MET A 88 -5.04 0.53 12.81
CA MET A 88 -5.20 -0.92 12.76
C MET A 88 -6.65 -1.34 12.46
N ALA A 89 -7.64 -0.69 13.10
CA ALA A 89 -9.06 -0.93 12.81
C ALA A 89 -9.42 -0.55 11.36
N ILE A 90 -8.95 0.61 10.89
CA ILE A 90 -9.14 1.05 9.49
C ILE A 90 -8.50 0.04 8.52
N SER A 91 -7.28 -0.40 8.80
CA SER A 91 -6.55 -1.38 7.98
C SER A 91 -7.28 -2.71 7.92
N SER A 92 -7.77 -3.21 9.06
CA SER A 92 -8.52 -4.46 9.17
C SER A 92 -9.83 -4.40 8.40
N ALA A 93 -10.59 -3.31 8.55
CA ALA A 93 -11.81 -3.06 7.81
C ALA A 93 -11.55 -2.93 6.30
N ALA A 94 -10.49 -2.22 5.92
CA ALA A 94 -10.10 -2.07 4.53
C ALA A 94 -9.69 -3.40 3.90
N LEU A 95 -8.92 -4.24 4.60
CA LEU A 95 -8.51 -5.56 4.11
C LEU A 95 -9.72 -6.47 3.86
N ALA A 96 -10.69 -6.49 4.79
CA ALA A 96 -11.95 -7.21 4.61
C ALA A 96 -12.77 -6.64 3.43
N ALA A 97 -12.89 -5.32 3.34
CA ALA A 97 -13.60 -4.64 2.25
C ALA A 97 -12.97 -4.94 0.87
N GLY A 98 -11.64 -5.04 0.78
CA GLY A 98 -10.93 -5.44 -0.45
C GLY A 98 -11.34 -6.83 -0.92
N GLY A 99 -11.44 -7.80 0.00
CA GLY A 99 -11.98 -9.14 -0.30
C GLY A 99 -13.41 -9.08 -0.84
N LEU A 100 -14.28 -8.31 -0.19
CA LEU A 100 -15.64 -8.10 -0.67
C LEU A 100 -15.69 -7.44 -2.07
N LEU A 101 -14.84 -6.44 -2.32
CA LEU A 101 -14.76 -5.78 -3.63
C LEU A 101 -14.30 -6.72 -4.74
N LEU A 102 -13.37 -7.64 -4.45
CA LEU A 102 -12.99 -8.71 -5.39
C LEU A 102 -14.16 -9.63 -5.73
N PHE A 103 -15.00 -9.98 -4.75
CA PHE A 103 -16.24 -10.73 -5.00
C PHE A 103 -17.23 -9.95 -5.87
N LEU A 104 -17.46 -8.68 -5.55
CA LEU A 104 -18.35 -7.80 -6.32
C LEU A 104 -17.83 -7.60 -7.75
N LEU A 105 -16.51 -7.48 -7.93
CA LEU A 105 -15.87 -7.39 -9.24
C LEU A 105 -16.04 -8.69 -10.03
N GLY A 106 -15.83 -9.84 -9.40
CA GLY A 106 -16.07 -11.14 -10.04
C GLY A 106 -17.53 -11.34 -10.45
N CYS A 107 -18.49 -10.90 -9.63
CA CYS A 107 -19.90 -10.86 -10.02
C CYS A 107 -20.13 -9.95 -11.23
N GLN A 108 -19.55 -8.74 -11.24
CA GLN A 108 -19.67 -7.77 -12.33
C GLN A 108 -19.05 -8.29 -13.65
N LEU A 109 -17.95 -9.04 -13.56
CA LEU A 109 -17.23 -9.61 -14.70
C LEU A 109 -17.70 -11.03 -15.09
N HIS A 110 -18.85 -11.47 -14.57
CA HIS A 110 -19.46 -12.78 -14.86
C HIS A 110 -18.57 -14.00 -14.52
N THR A 111 -17.76 -13.87 -13.48
CA THR A 111 -16.94 -14.92 -12.87
C THR A 111 -17.10 -14.89 -11.34
N PRO A 112 -18.31 -15.14 -10.80
CA PRO A 112 -18.60 -14.99 -9.37
C PRO A 112 -17.81 -15.97 -8.50
N LEU A 113 -17.47 -17.17 -9.00
CA LEU A 113 -16.64 -18.12 -8.27
C LEU A 113 -15.20 -17.58 -8.13
N ALA A 114 -14.65 -16.96 -9.18
CA ALA A 114 -13.34 -16.32 -9.08
C ALA A 114 -13.33 -15.23 -8.00
N GLY A 115 -14.36 -14.39 -7.99
CA GLY A 115 -14.53 -13.36 -6.98
C GLY A 115 -14.69 -13.93 -5.56
N LEU A 116 -15.43 -15.03 -5.40
CA LEU A 116 -15.64 -15.67 -4.09
C LEU A 116 -14.35 -16.27 -3.55
N VAL A 117 -13.59 -16.98 -4.39
CA VAL A 117 -12.28 -17.53 -4.00
C VAL A 117 -11.33 -16.40 -3.62
N ALA A 118 -11.27 -15.33 -4.43
CA ALA A 118 -10.45 -14.17 -4.12
C ALA A 118 -10.85 -13.50 -2.79
N MET A 119 -12.15 -13.35 -2.52
CA MET A 119 -12.70 -12.82 -1.27
C MET A 119 -12.27 -13.63 -0.04
N LEU A 120 -12.24 -14.96 -0.14
CA LEU A 120 -11.85 -15.84 0.97
C LEU A 120 -10.34 -15.85 1.22
N LEU A 121 -9.52 -15.82 0.16
CA LEU A 121 -8.08 -15.95 0.27
C LEU A 121 -7.35 -14.63 0.52
N TYR A 122 -7.84 -13.53 -0.07
CA TYR A 122 -7.18 -12.22 -0.01
C TYR A 122 -6.88 -11.71 1.41
N PRO A 123 -7.79 -11.82 2.40
CA PRO A 123 -7.51 -11.36 3.76
C PRO A 123 -6.45 -12.17 4.51
N LEU A 124 -6.06 -13.35 3.99
CA LEU A 124 -5.05 -14.23 4.60
C LEU A 124 -3.63 -13.96 4.07
N THR A 125 -3.45 -12.94 3.23
CA THR A 125 -2.21 -12.77 2.48
C THR A 125 -1.04 -12.28 3.32
N PRO A 126 0.14 -12.93 3.20
CA PRO A 126 1.37 -12.46 3.85
C PRO A 126 1.93 -11.16 3.27
N LEU A 127 1.35 -10.65 2.17
CA LEU A 127 1.76 -9.38 1.57
C LEU A 127 1.11 -8.16 2.23
N LEU A 128 -0.04 -8.31 2.89
CA LEU A 128 -0.80 -7.21 3.49
C LEU A 128 -0.91 -7.32 5.01
N LEU A 129 -0.95 -8.51 5.58
CA LEU A 129 -1.04 -8.70 7.03
C LEU A 129 0.12 -8.01 7.79
N PRO A 130 1.39 -8.06 7.33
CA PRO A 130 2.48 -7.32 7.98
C PRO A 130 2.36 -5.79 7.87
N THR A 131 1.54 -5.29 6.93
CA THR A 131 1.35 -3.86 6.67
C THR A 131 0.18 -3.25 7.44
N LEU A 132 -0.50 -4.05 8.28
CA LEU A 132 -1.63 -3.57 9.07
C LEU A 132 -1.18 -2.46 10.03
N GLY A 133 -2.04 -1.46 10.20
CA GLY A 133 -1.66 -0.20 10.83
C GLY A 133 -1.03 0.81 9.86
N ALA A 134 -1.11 0.57 8.55
CA ALA A 134 -0.67 1.52 7.52
C ALA A 134 -1.76 1.75 6.47
N GLU A 135 -1.52 2.67 5.56
CA GLU A 135 -2.45 3.05 4.50
C GLU A 135 -2.62 1.96 3.42
N THR A 136 -1.72 0.98 3.34
CA THR A 136 -1.64 0.00 2.24
C THR A 136 -2.94 -0.75 1.99
N ALA A 137 -3.62 -1.21 3.05
CA ALA A 137 -4.90 -1.91 2.90
C ALA A 137 -6.01 -0.98 2.39
N LEU A 138 -6.05 0.27 2.87
CA LEU A 138 -6.99 1.29 2.38
C LEU A 138 -6.72 1.61 0.91
N TYR A 139 -5.45 1.78 0.54
CA TYR A 139 -5.03 2.01 -0.83
C TYR A 139 -5.50 0.89 -1.76
N CYS A 140 -5.23 -0.38 -1.43
CA CYS A 140 -5.70 -1.53 -2.22
C CYS A 140 -7.23 -1.55 -2.37
N THR A 141 -7.97 -1.16 -1.34
CA THR A 141 -9.43 -1.08 -1.37
C THR A 141 -9.94 0.06 -2.26
N LEU A 142 -9.29 1.22 -2.26
CA LEU A 142 -9.61 2.32 -3.17
C LEU A 142 -9.33 1.92 -4.63
N ILE A 143 -8.21 1.24 -4.89
CA ILE A 143 -7.86 0.70 -6.21
C ILE A 143 -8.92 -0.31 -6.67
N LEU A 144 -9.23 -1.32 -5.86
CA LEU A 144 -10.26 -2.32 -6.17
C LEU A 144 -11.64 -1.70 -6.40
N GLY A 145 -12.01 -0.72 -5.57
CA GLY A 145 -13.24 0.04 -5.71
C GLY A 145 -13.30 0.80 -7.04
N SER A 146 -12.16 1.37 -7.48
CA SER A 146 -12.06 2.07 -8.76
C SER A 146 -12.24 1.14 -9.95
N PHE A 147 -11.66 -0.07 -9.92
CA PHE A 147 -11.85 -1.10 -10.94
C PHE A 147 -13.29 -1.62 -10.98
N LEU A 148 -13.93 -1.79 -9.82
CA LEU A 148 -15.35 -2.15 -9.74
C LEU A 148 -16.26 -1.04 -10.29
N ALA A 149 -15.99 0.22 -9.94
CA ALA A 149 -16.72 1.37 -10.47
C ALA A 149 -16.55 1.49 -12.00
N TYR A 150 -15.34 1.24 -12.49
CA TYR A 150 -15.05 1.21 -13.92
C TYR A 150 -15.81 0.08 -14.63
N ALA A 151 -15.78 -1.14 -14.08
CA ALA A 151 -16.53 -2.28 -14.61
C ALA A 151 -18.06 -2.07 -14.58
N ARG A 152 -18.55 -1.16 -13.73
CA ARG A 152 -19.95 -0.72 -13.65
C ARG A 152 -20.26 0.52 -14.49
N ASN A 153 -19.28 1.01 -15.26
CA ASN A 153 -19.38 2.21 -16.07
C ASN A 153 -19.81 3.47 -15.27
N ARG A 154 -19.16 3.70 -14.12
CA ARG A 154 -19.41 4.86 -13.24
C ARG A 154 -18.20 5.81 -13.22
N PRO A 155 -18.00 6.63 -14.26
CA PRO A 155 -16.77 7.40 -14.46
C PRO A 155 -16.47 8.38 -13.31
N LEU A 156 -17.49 9.06 -12.77
CA LEU A 156 -17.29 9.99 -11.64
C LEU A 156 -16.83 9.26 -10.37
N THR A 157 -17.44 8.12 -10.05
CA THR A 157 -17.03 7.30 -8.91
C THR A 157 -15.63 6.72 -9.12
N THR A 158 -15.32 6.26 -10.33
CA THR A 158 -13.98 5.79 -10.70
C THR A 158 -12.94 6.89 -10.51
N ALA A 159 -13.18 8.09 -11.04
CA ALA A 159 -12.29 9.23 -10.91
C ALA A 159 -12.08 9.65 -9.45
N LEU A 160 -13.15 9.73 -8.66
CA LEU A 160 -13.08 10.04 -7.23
C LEU A 160 -12.21 9.01 -6.49
N LEU A 161 -12.47 7.71 -6.67
CA LEU A 161 -11.71 6.66 -5.99
C LEU A 161 -10.25 6.63 -6.42
N LEU A 162 -9.95 6.87 -7.69
CA LEU A 162 -8.57 6.99 -8.19
C LEU A 162 -7.86 8.21 -7.62
N ALA A 163 -8.54 9.35 -7.49
CA ALA A 163 -7.97 10.54 -6.88
C ALA A 163 -7.65 10.26 -5.41
N LEU A 164 -8.60 9.71 -4.66
CA LEU A 164 -8.39 9.33 -3.26
C LEU A 164 -7.27 8.29 -3.12
N ALA A 165 -7.18 7.32 -4.03
CA ALA A 165 -6.06 6.36 -4.05
C ALA A 165 -4.72 7.08 -4.27
N THR A 166 -4.65 8.02 -5.23
CA THR A 166 -3.46 8.82 -5.54
C THR A 166 -3.02 9.70 -4.36
N LEU A 167 -3.98 10.26 -3.60
CA LEU A 167 -3.68 11.02 -2.38
C LEU A 167 -3.40 10.12 -1.17
N THR A 168 -3.78 8.85 -1.21
CA THR A 168 -3.38 7.87 -0.18
C THR A 168 -1.95 7.42 -0.42
N ARG A 169 -1.60 7.16 -1.69
CA ARG A 169 -0.27 6.84 -2.16
C ARG A 169 -0.11 7.31 -3.61
N ALA A 170 0.97 8.01 -3.92
CA ALA A 170 1.17 8.65 -5.23
C ALA A 170 1.19 7.66 -6.42
N ASP A 171 1.56 6.40 -6.16
CA ASP A 171 1.53 5.28 -7.11
C ASP A 171 0.11 4.92 -7.60
N GLY A 172 -0.94 5.41 -6.94
CA GLY A 172 -2.33 5.32 -7.42
C GLY A 172 -2.56 5.94 -8.80
N ILE A 173 -1.69 6.86 -9.23
CA ILE A 173 -1.69 7.42 -10.59
C ILE A 173 -1.54 6.33 -11.67
N LEU A 174 -0.86 5.22 -11.35
CA LEU A 174 -0.67 4.10 -12.29
C LEU A 174 -2.00 3.42 -12.60
N ALA A 175 -2.88 3.25 -11.60
CA ALA A 175 -4.22 2.73 -11.84
C ALA A 175 -5.06 3.72 -12.66
N ALA A 176 -4.91 5.02 -12.41
CA ALA A 176 -5.60 6.05 -13.19
C ALA A 176 -5.18 6.02 -14.67
N GLY A 177 -3.89 5.85 -14.95
CA GLY A 177 -3.38 5.68 -16.32
C GLY A 177 -3.93 4.42 -16.99
N VAL A 178 -3.96 3.28 -16.29
CA VAL A 178 -4.47 2.02 -16.83
C VAL A 178 -5.97 2.09 -17.14
N ILE A 179 -6.78 2.57 -16.19
CA ILE A 179 -8.22 2.71 -16.39
C ILE A 179 -8.52 3.79 -17.44
N GLY A 180 -7.78 4.91 -17.44
CA GLY A 180 -7.91 5.97 -18.44
C GLY A 180 -7.64 5.49 -19.86
N LEU A 181 -6.55 4.73 -20.06
CA LEU A 181 -6.24 4.10 -21.35
C LEU A 181 -7.34 3.09 -21.75
N ALA A 182 -7.79 2.26 -20.82
CA ALA A 182 -8.82 1.27 -21.10
C ALA A 182 -10.17 1.93 -21.48
N ALA A 183 -10.56 3.01 -20.79
CA ALA A 183 -11.73 3.81 -21.10
C ALA A 183 -11.60 4.51 -22.46
N PHE A 184 -10.44 5.09 -22.77
CA PHE A 184 -10.15 5.70 -24.07
C PHE A 184 -10.30 4.70 -25.22
N LEU A 185 -9.72 3.50 -25.08
CA LEU A 185 -9.84 2.44 -26.08
C LEU A 185 -11.31 1.99 -26.28
N GLN A 186 -12.11 1.96 -25.22
CA GLN A 186 -13.55 1.68 -25.32
C GLN A 186 -14.30 2.76 -26.11
N ILE A 187 -14.03 4.05 -25.84
CA ILE A 187 -14.63 5.16 -26.59
C ILE A 187 -14.28 5.03 -28.08
N PHE A 188 -13.00 4.77 -28.39
CA PHE A 188 -12.51 4.68 -29.76
C PHE A 188 -13.11 3.50 -30.53
N GLN A 189 -13.19 2.33 -29.90
CA GLN A 189 -13.79 1.13 -30.52
C GLN A 189 -15.28 1.34 -30.81
N ASN A 190 -16.03 1.95 -29.89
CA ASN A 190 -17.46 2.22 -30.07
C ASN A 190 -17.73 3.25 -31.20
N GLY A 191 -16.89 4.28 -31.34
CA GLY A 191 -17.01 5.26 -32.43
C GLY A 191 -16.77 4.68 -33.83
N HIS A 192 -15.95 3.63 -33.95
CA HIS A 192 -15.73 2.91 -35.21
C HIS A 192 -16.90 1.98 -35.60
N GLU A 193 -17.68 1.47 -34.64
CA GLU A 193 -18.85 0.63 -34.94
C GLU A 193 -20.04 1.46 -35.45
N ASP A 194 -20.25 2.67 -34.90
CA ASP A 194 -21.31 3.59 -35.35
C ASP A 194 -21.06 4.11 -36.78
N THR A 195 -19.79 4.28 -37.18
CA THR A 195 -19.43 4.68 -38.56
C THR A 195 -19.52 3.51 -39.55
N LYS A 196 -19.17 2.29 -39.14
CA LYS A 196 -19.27 1.09 -40.00
C LYS A 196 -20.70 0.58 -40.20
N THR A 197 -21.67 0.98 -39.38
CA THR A 197 -23.09 0.73 -39.67
C THR A 197 -23.65 1.62 -40.78
N GLN A 198 -22.86 2.58 -41.29
CA GLN A 198 -23.19 3.38 -42.47
C GLN A 198 -22.33 3.09 -43.72
N SER A 199 -21.23 2.33 -43.63
CA SER A 199 -20.42 1.99 -44.80
C SER A 199 -19.93 0.55 -44.78
N SER A 200 -20.43 -0.22 -45.73
CA SER A 200 -20.10 -1.61 -46.03
C SER A 200 -18.61 -1.86 -46.29
N HIS A 201 -18.12 -3.00 -45.76
CA HIS A 201 -16.93 -3.77 -46.12
C HIS A 201 -15.54 -3.08 -46.00
N ILE A 202 -14.52 -3.94 -45.85
CA ILE A 202 -13.06 -3.66 -45.82
C ILE A 202 -12.44 -3.62 -44.39
N PHE A 203 -11.47 -4.51 -44.17
CA PHE A 203 -10.64 -4.79 -42.97
C PHE A 203 -11.15 -5.81 -41.92
N PRO A 204 -10.74 -7.10 -42.02
CA PRO A 204 -11.10 -8.16 -41.06
C PRO A 204 -10.27 -8.24 -39.77
N ASN A 205 -9.12 -7.55 -39.64
CA ASN A 205 -8.07 -8.02 -38.71
C ASN A 205 -7.85 -7.22 -37.39
N LEU A 206 -8.72 -6.29 -37.00
CA LEU A 206 -8.58 -5.53 -35.74
C LEU A 206 -9.42 -6.07 -34.56
N ARG A 207 -10.04 -7.24 -34.69
CA ARG A 207 -10.89 -7.85 -33.63
C ARG A 207 -10.12 -8.37 -32.41
N ALA A 208 -8.78 -8.31 -32.41
CA ALA A 208 -7.96 -8.88 -31.34
C ALA A 208 -8.09 -8.16 -29.97
N PHE A 209 -8.55 -6.90 -29.93
CA PHE A 209 -8.67 -6.10 -28.70
C PHE A 209 -10.10 -5.92 -28.16
N ALA A 210 -11.11 -6.50 -28.81
CA ALA A 210 -12.48 -6.44 -28.30
C ALA A 210 -12.67 -7.46 -27.15
N PRO A 211 -13.09 -7.05 -25.95
CA PRO A 211 -13.58 -7.99 -24.95
C PRO A 211 -14.89 -8.60 -25.46
N SER A 212 -15.11 -9.91 -25.25
CA SER A 212 -16.34 -10.58 -25.64
C SER A 212 -17.50 -10.19 -24.71
N TRP A 213 -18.01 -8.98 -24.87
CA TRP A 213 -19.30 -8.61 -24.30
C TRP A 213 -20.37 -9.26 -25.19
N LYS A 214 -21.02 -10.31 -24.68
CA LYS A 214 -22.20 -10.86 -25.36
C LYS A 214 -23.19 -9.71 -25.55
N LYS A 215 -23.57 -9.47 -26.81
CA LYS A 215 -24.68 -8.60 -27.22
C LYS A 215 -25.99 -9.14 -26.62
N ASP A 216 -26.27 -8.78 -25.37
CA ASP A 216 -27.65 -8.74 -24.91
C ASP A 216 -28.31 -7.55 -25.60
N ARG A 217 -29.03 -7.86 -26.68
CA ARG A 217 -29.86 -6.93 -27.44
C ARG A 217 -30.91 -6.31 -26.52
N ALA A 218 -31.16 -5.01 -26.72
CA ALA A 218 -32.19 -4.16 -26.12
C ALA A 218 -31.81 -3.34 -24.87
N THR A 219 -30.71 -2.61 -24.92
CA THR A 219 -30.63 -1.27 -24.29
C THR A 219 -29.99 -0.32 -25.29
N SER A 220 -30.58 0.85 -25.50
CA SER A 220 -30.08 1.91 -26.38
C SER A 220 -28.59 2.13 -26.14
N LEU A 221 -27.75 2.02 -27.18
CA LEU A 221 -26.35 2.42 -27.11
C LEU A 221 -26.30 3.82 -26.47
N PRO A 222 -25.59 4.01 -25.34
CA PRO A 222 -25.45 5.34 -24.78
C PRO A 222 -24.87 6.23 -25.88
N ASN A 223 -25.47 7.41 -26.08
CA ASN A 223 -24.97 8.40 -27.02
C ASN A 223 -23.46 8.56 -26.78
N LEU A 224 -22.63 8.23 -27.77
CA LEU A 224 -21.16 8.23 -27.65
C LEU A 224 -20.64 9.55 -27.07
N ARG A 225 -21.30 10.66 -27.40
CA ARG A 225 -21.01 11.99 -26.85
C ARG A 225 -21.27 12.07 -25.34
N ALA A 226 -22.40 11.54 -24.88
CA ALA A 226 -22.75 11.51 -23.45
C ALA A 226 -21.83 10.58 -22.65
N PHE A 227 -21.43 9.45 -23.25
CA PHE A 227 -20.43 8.57 -22.67
C PHE A 227 -19.07 9.27 -22.55
N ALA A 228 -18.56 9.84 -23.64
CA ALA A 228 -17.29 10.58 -23.63
C ALA A 228 -17.31 11.78 -22.67
N SER A 229 -18.41 12.55 -22.64
CA SER A 229 -18.53 13.71 -21.74
C SER A 229 -18.47 13.31 -20.26
N SER A 230 -19.06 12.17 -19.90
CA SER A 230 -19.01 11.67 -18.52
C SER A 230 -17.60 11.26 -18.08
N TRP A 231 -16.81 10.67 -18.99
CA TRP A 231 -15.41 10.34 -18.75
C TRP A 231 -14.51 11.58 -18.70
N LEU A 232 -14.75 12.59 -19.55
CA LEU A 232 -14.05 13.88 -19.48
C LEU A 232 -14.35 14.62 -18.18
N THR A 233 -15.60 14.59 -17.71
CA THR A 233 -15.98 15.15 -16.40
C THR A 233 -15.27 14.41 -15.27
N GLY A 234 -15.16 13.08 -15.37
CA GLY A 234 -14.37 12.28 -14.45
C GLY A 234 -12.89 12.67 -14.44
N LEU A 235 -12.28 12.82 -15.62
CA LEU A 235 -10.89 13.29 -15.74
C LEU A 235 -10.69 14.66 -15.10
N ALA A 236 -11.58 15.62 -15.37
CA ALA A 236 -11.55 16.94 -14.75
C ALA A 236 -11.65 16.87 -13.21
N LEU A 237 -12.52 16.02 -12.68
CA LEU A 237 -12.65 15.79 -11.23
C LEU A 237 -11.36 15.21 -10.64
N TYR A 238 -10.80 14.18 -11.27
CA TYR A 238 -9.53 13.57 -10.84
C TYR A 238 -8.41 14.61 -10.81
N THR A 239 -8.23 15.34 -11.92
CA THR A 239 -7.20 16.37 -12.04
C THR A 239 -7.41 17.47 -11.02
N ALA A 240 -8.65 17.93 -10.78
CA ALA A 240 -8.92 18.98 -9.80
C ALA A 240 -8.52 18.56 -8.37
N ILE A 241 -8.87 17.35 -7.94
CA ILE A 241 -8.53 16.86 -6.59
C ILE A 241 -7.01 16.67 -6.45
N VAL A 242 -6.37 16.03 -7.42
CA VAL A 242 -4.93 15.77 -7.38
C VAL A 242 -4.14 17.08 -7.48
N ALA A 243 -4.54 18.00 -8.36
CA ALA A 243 -3.91 19.31 -8.49
C ALA A 243 -4.08 20.15 -7.22
N ALA A 244 -5.26 20.13 -6.58
CA ALA A 244 -5.48 20.87 -5.33
C ALA A 244 -4.48 20.45 -4.24
N TRP A 245 -4.23 19.14 -4.10
CA TRP A 245 -3.20 18.66 -3.17
C TRP A 245 -1.80 19.16 -3.55
N HIS A 246 -1.38 19.02 -4.81
CA HIS A 246 -0.03 19.41 -5.21
C HIS A 246 0.20 20.93 -5.17
N LEU A 247 -0.83 21.73 -5.47
CA LEU A 247 -0.81 23.18 -5.32
C LEU A 247 -0.69 23.58 -3.85
N PHE A 248 -1.48 22.94 -2.96
CA PHE A 248 -1.32 23.12 -1.51
C PHE A 248 0.08 22.72 -1.05
N ALA A 249 0.57 21.55 -1.48
CA ALA A 249 1.86 21.03 -1.07
C ALA A 249 2.99 21.99 -1.48
N TRP A 250 2.94 22.50 -2.71
CA TRP A 250 3.90 23.50 -3.16
C TRP A 250 3.80 24.80 -2.37
N ALA A 251 2.58 25.34 -2.17
CA ALA A 251 2.39 26.59 -1.44
C ALA A 251 2.80 26.49 0.05
N TYR A 252 2.59 25.32 0.67
CA TYR A 252 2.83 25.12 2.11
C TYR A 252 4.25 24.63 2.41
N PHE A 253 4.77 23.65 1.66
CA PHE A 253 6.07 23.02 1.88
C PHE A 253 7.18 23.51 0.95
N GLY A 254 6.87 24.30 -0.08
CA GLY A 254 7.83 24.72 -1.10
C GLY A 254 8.16 23.64 -2.14
N SER A 255 7.61 22.43 -2.00
CA SER A 255 7.77 21.33 -2.96
C SER A 255 6.43 20.60 -3.17
N PRO A 256 6.05 20.29 -4.43
CA PRO A 256 4.88 19.48 -4.71
C PRO A 256 5.10 17.98 -4.44
N LEU A 257 6.36 17.55 -4.28
CA LEU A 257 6.74 16.15 -4.07
C LEU A 257 7.34 15.94 -2.68
N PRO A 258 7.05 14.80 -2.01
CA PRO A 258 7.65 14.47 -0.72
C PRO A 258 9.16 14.26 -0.80
N ALA A 259 9.89 14.77 0.19
CA ALA A 259 11.32 14.57 0.36
C ALA A 259 11.69 13.08 0.53
N THR A 260 10.80 12.30 1.15
CA THR A 260 10.97 10.86 1.35
C THR A 260 11.07 10.07 0.05
N LEU A 261 10.51 10.56 -1.06
CA LEU A 261 10.66 9.88 -2.35
C LEU A 261 12.14 9.86 -2.79
N ALA A 262 12.79 11.02 -2.78
CA ALA A 262 14.20 11.13 -3.14
C ALA A 262 15.10 10.37 -2.17
N ALA A 263 14.81 10.43 -0.87
CA ALA A 263 15.52 9.66 0.15
C ALA A 263 15.44 8.15 -0.11
N LYS A 264 14.23 7.61 -0.34
CA LYS A 264 14.01 6.16 -0.57
C LYS A 264 14.61 5.67 -1.90
N GLN A 265 14.72 6.53 -2.91
CA GLN A 265 15.45 6.22 -4.15
C GLN A 265 16.96 6.10 -3.89
N ARG A 266 17.55 7.06 -3.16
CA ARG A 266 18.98 7.01 -2.84
C ARG A 266 19.32 5.88 -1.88
N GLN A 267 18.47 5.60 -0.89
CA GLN A 267 18.59 4.43 -0.02
C GLN A 267 18.59 3.12 -0.83
N GLY A 268 17.90 3.06 -1.97
CA GLY A 268 17.92 1.90 -2.88
C GLY A 268 19.28 1.66 -3.56
N SER A 269 20.20 2.63 -3.50
CA SER A 269 21.55 2.54 -4.06
C SER A 269 22.64 2.27 -3.02
N MET A 270 22.32 2.29 -1.72
CA MET A 270 23.29 2.08 -0.63
C MET A 270 23.87 0.66 -0.64
N LEU A 271 25.10 0.51 -0.15
CA LEU A 271 25.81 -0.77 -0.04
C LEU A 271 25.01 -1.85 0.72
N ILE A 272 24.22 -1.43 1.71
CA ILE A 272 23.48 -2.29 2.64
C ILE A 272 22.03 -2.55 2.23
N SER A 273 21.62 -2.11 1.04
CA SER A 273 20.22 -2.05 0.62
C SER A 273 20.06 -2.72 -0.74
N ASP A 274 18.98 -3.47 -0.90
CA ASP A 274 18.60 -4.02 -2.19
C ASP A 274 17.51 -3.16 -2.83
N SER A 275 17.54 -3.09 -4.16
CA SER A 275 16.45 -2.47 -4.93
C SER A 275 15.16 -3.28 -4.82
N PHE A 276 14.03 -2.62 -5.09
CA PHE A 276 12.73 -3.27 -5.21
C PHE A 276 12.75 -4.43 -6.22
N ALA A 277 13.46 -4.29 -7.35
CA ALA A 277 13.55 -5.33 -8.35
C ALA A 277 14.22 -6.60 -7.79
N GLN A 278 15.32 -6.43 -7.06
CA GLN A 278 16.00 -7.55 -6.39
C GLN A 278 15.11 -8.17 -5.32
N GLY A 279 14.47 -7.36 -4.48
CA GLY A 279 13.54 -7.89 -3.47
C GLY A 279 12.32 -8.59 -4.06
N LEU A 280 11.83 -8.19 -5.24
CA LEU A 280 10.78 -8.90 -5.97
C LEU A 280 11.28 -10.27 -6.46
N LEU A 281 12.53 -10.34 -6.94
CA LEU A 281 13.16 -11.61 -7.32
C LEU A 281 13.33 -12.52 -6.10
N ASP A 282 13.80 -12.00 -4.97
CA ASP A 282 13.96 -12.76 -3.73
C ASP A 282 12.60 -13.29 -3.23
N LEU A 283 11.56 -12.46 -3.30
CA LEU A 283 10.19 -12.87 -2.97
C LEU A 283 9.71 -14.00 -3.90
N ALA A 284 9.95 -13.87 -5.21
CA ALA A 284 9.59 -14.90 -6.18
C ALA A 284 10.36 -16.21 -5.95
N GLN A 285 11.65 -16.13 -5.63
CA GLN A 285 12.49 -17.28 -5.28
C GLN A 285 12.02 -17.94 -3.98
N ALA A 286 11.69 -17.16 -2.96
CA ALA A 286 11.15 -17.67 -1.69
C ALA A 286 9.80 -18.38 -1.89
N TYR A 287 8.92 -17.84 -2.74
CA TYR A 287 7.68 -18.51 -3.14
C TYR A 287 7.96 -19.80 -3.93
N TRP A 288 8.91 -19.75 -4.86
CA TRP A 288 9.30 -20.91 -5.64
C TRP A 288 9.97 -21.99 -4.80
N ALA A 289 10.63 -21.66 -3.68
CA ALA A 289 11.26 -22.66 -2.81
C ALA A 289 10.24 -23.53 -2.04
N GLN A 290 8.98 -23.09 -1.92
CA GLN A 290 7.95 -23.79 -1.15
C GLN A 290 6.92 -24.47 -2.07
N PRO A 291 6.79 -25.81 -2.09
CA PRO A 291 5.92 -26.54 -3.03
C PRO A 291 4.45 -26.07 -3.06
N LEU A 292 3.90 -25.70 -1.89
CA LEU A 292 2.53 -25.21 -1.79
C LEU A 292 2.35 -23.80 -2.36
N LEU A 293 3.38 -22.95 -2.30
CA LEU A 293 3.38 -21.62 -2.91
C LEU A 293 3.71 -21.67 -4.41
N GLN A 294 4.54 -22.63 -4.85
CA GLN A 294 4.70 -22.94 -6.28
C GLN A 294 3.35 -23.22 -6.93
N LEU A 295 2.47 -23.99 -6.27
CA LEU A 295 1.13 -24.25 -6.77
C LEU A 295 0.31 -22.97 -6.92
N GLN A 296 0.43 -22.00 -6.02
CA GLN A 296 -0.22 -20.70 -6.17
C GLN A 296 0.31 -19.94 -7.40
N LEU A 297 1.63 -19.96 -7.65
CA LEU A 297 2.21 -19.33 -8.84
C LEU A 297 1.71 -19.98 -10.13
N LEU A 298 1.68 -21.32 -10.18
CA LEU A 298 1.16 -22.07 -11.33
C LEU A 298 -0.34 -21.84 -11.53
N ALA A 299 -1.12 -21.79 -10.45
CA ALA A 299 -2.53 -21.43 -10.51
C ALA A 299 -2.72 -19.99 -11.01
N ALA A 300 -1.92 -19.03 -10.52
CA ALA A 300 -1.99 -17.64 -10.99
C ALA A 300 -1.67 -17.53 -12.49
N LEU A 301 -0.68 -18.29 -12.98
CA LEU A 301 -0.39 -18.40 -14.42
C LEU A 301 -1.57 -18.99 -15.21
N ALA A 302 -2.18 -20.07 -14.72
CA ALA A 302 -3.38 -20.64 -15.34
C ALA A 302 -4.56 -19.65 -15.36
N GLY A 303 -4.74 -18.88 -14.28
CA GLY A 303 -5.70 -17.80 -14.19
C GLY A 303 -5.42 -16.67 -15.19
N LEU A 304 -4.15 -16.33 -15.41
CA LEU A 304 -3.74 -15.33 -16.39
C LEU A 304 -4.03 -15.80 -17.83
N ILE A 305 -3.71 -17.05 -18.15
CA ILE A 305 -4.03 -17.66 -19.44
C ILE A 305 -5.55 -17.63 -19.67
N TYR A 306 -6.34 -17.98 -18.64
CA TYR A 306 -7.79 -17.93 -18.70
C TYR A 306 -8.32 -16.49 -18.91
N ALA A 307 -7.72 -15.49 -18.27
CA ALA A 307 -8.04 -14.08 -18.44
C ALA A 307 -7.79 -13.61 -19.88
N LEU A 308 -6.62 -13.92 -20.44
CA LEU A 308 -6.23 -13.53 -21.79
C LEU A 308 -7.12 -14.17 -22.87
N GLY A 309 -7.44 -15.45 -22.70
CA GLY A 309 -8.24 -16.22 -23.66
C GLY A 309 -9.75 -15.93 -23.58
N TRP A 310 -10.32 -15.84 -22.38
CA TRP A 310 -11.78 -15.87 -22.21
C TRP A 310 -12.35 -14.79 -21.28
N ARG A 311 -11.55 -14.23 -20.35
CA ARG A 311 -12.05 -13.31 -19.30
C ARG A 311 -11.30 -11.98 -19.29
N ARG A 312 -11.25 -11.34 -20.46
CA ARG A 312 -10.49 -10.10 -20.72
C ARG A 312 -10.86 -8.90 -19.84
N GLY A 313 -12.05 -8.90 -19.23
CA GLY A 313 -12.47 -7.87 -18.29
C GLY A 313 -11.57 -7.74 -17.05
N TRP A 314 -10.79 -8.77 -16.71
CA TRP A 314 -9.81 -8.73 -15.62
C TRP A 314 -8.45 -8.14 -16.01
N LEU A 315 -8.16 -8.02 -17.32
CA LEU A 315 -6.85 -7.56 -17.80
C LEU A 315 -6.46 -6.15 -17.35
N PRO A 316 -7.37 -5.16 -17.19
CA PRO A 316 -7.00 -3.88 -16.60
C PRO A 316 -6.41 -4.00 -15.19
N LEU A 317 -6.96 -4.87 -14.33
CA LEU A 317 -6.42 -5.09 -12.98
C LEU A 317 -5.04 -5.76 -13.05
N VAL A 318 -4.88 -6.75 -13.94
CA VAL A 318 -3.59 -7.42 -14.17
C VAL A 318 -2.54 -6.45 -14.71
N ALA A 319 -2.91 -5.64 -15.71
CA ALA A 319 -2.04 -4.65 -16.32
C ALA A 319 -1.57 -3.63 -15.29
N TRP A 320 -2.44 -3.19 -14.39
CA TRP A 320 -2.03 -2.33 -13.28
C TRP A 320 -0.98 -2.98 -12.38
N GLY A 321 -1.15 -4.25 -11.97
CA GLY A 321 -0.13 -4.93 -11.16
C GLY A 321 1.22 -5.07 -11.86
N VAL A 322 1.21 -5.36 -13.17
CA VAL A 322 2.43 -5.43 -13.99
C VAL A 322 3.10 -4.07 -14.11
N ILE A 323 2.32 -3.03 -14.43
CA ILE A 323 2.83 -1.65 -14.54
C ILE A 323 3.34 -1.14 -13.19
N TYR A 324 2.67 -1.47 -12.10
CA TYR A 324 3.11 -1.16 -10.74
C TYR A 324 4.48 -1.78 -10.44
N ALA A 325 4.63 -3.09 -10.65
CA ALA A 325 5.89 -3.78 -10.41
C ALA A 325 7.02 -3.25 -11.32
N ALA A 326 6.71 -2.94 -12.58
CA ALA A 326 7.65 -2.37 -13.52
C ALA A 326 8.06 -0.94 -13.12
N ALA A 327 7.11 -0.10 -12.71
CA ALA A 327 7.37 1.28 -12.29
C ALA A 327 8.24 1.32 -11.02
N TYR A 328 7.95 0.51 -10.01
CA TYR A 328 8.77 0.42 -8.80
C TYR A 328 10.18 -0.12 -9.09
N SER A 329 10.29 -1.11 -9.98
CA SER A 329 11.60 -1.61 -10.44
C SER A 329 12.39 -0.53 -11.16
N ALA A 330 11.73 0.25 -12.04
CA ALA A 330 12.38 1.34 -12.79
C ALA A 330 12.74 2.55 -11.91
N LEU A 331 11.97 2.82 -10.85
CA LEU A 331 12.25 3.90 -9.91
C LEU A 331 13.49 3.65 -9.05
N GLY A 332 13.94 2.39 -8.93
CA GLY A 332 15.14 2.03 -8.18
C GLY A 332 15.03 2.24 -6.67
N VAL A 333 13.82 2.26 -6.11
CA VAL A 333 13.61 2.42 -4.66
C VAL A 333 14.06 1.19 -3.89
N THR A 334 14.43 1.36 -2.61
CA THR A 334 14.75 0.25 -1.71
C THR A 334 13.57 -0.71 -1.48
N ARG A 335 13.88 -1.98 -1.17
CA ARG A 335 12.90 -3.06 -0.95
C ARG A 335 12.18 -3.01 0.40
N TYR A 336 11.22 -2.11 0.56
CA TYR A 336 10.31 -2.20 1.70
C TYR A 336 9.20 -3.22 1.49
N PHE A 337 8.88 -4.02 2.53
CA PHE A 337 7.91 -5.11 2.42
C PHE A 337 6.49 -4.62 2.06
N TRP A 338 6.11 -3.42 2.49
CA TRP A 338 4.81 -2.83 2.18
C TRP A 338 4.65 -2.44 0.70
N TYR A 339 5.73 -2.34 -0.07
CA TYR A 339 5.66 -2.11 -1.53
C TYR A 339 5.21 -3.33 -2.32
N TYR A 340 5.22 -4.53 -1.74
CA TYR A 340 4.69 -5.73 -2.40
C TYR A 340 3.20 -5.96 -2.11
N GLY A 341 2.65 -5.30 -1.08
CA GLY A 341 1.23 -5.36 -0.71
C GLY A 341 0.27 -5.10 -1.87
N PRO A 342 0.48 -4.05 -2.69
CA PRO A 342 -0.35 -3.75 -3.87
C PRO A 342 -0.40 -4.85 -4.95
N LEU A 343 0.49 -5.84 -4.93
CA LEU A 343 0.41 -6.98 -5.85
C LEU A 343 -0.63 -8.03 -5.42
N ALA A 344 -1.05 -8.03 -4.15
CA ALA A 344 -1.98 -9.00 -3.61
C ALA A 344 -3.34 -9.04 -4.35
N PRO A 345 -4.03 -7.92 -4.62
CA PRO A 345 -5.29 -7.94 -5.36
C PRO A 345 -5.23 -8.68 -6.70
N VAL A 346 -4.11 -8.53 -7.42
CA VAL A 346 -3.88 -9.19 -8.71
C VAL A 346 -3.66 -10.69 -8.52
N LEU A 347 -2.77 -11.06 -7.60
CA LEU A 347 -2.48 -12.47 -7.30
C LEU A 347 -3.77 -13.24 -6.95
N PHE A 348 -4.57 -12.74 -6.01
CA PHE A 348 -5.76 -13.45 -5.55
C PHE A 348 -6.91 -13.43 -6.58
N ALA A 349 -7.00 -12.40 -7.42
CA ALA A 349 -7.89 -12.42 -8.58
C ALA A 349 -7.52 -13.53 -9.57
N LEU A 350 -6.22 -13.70 -9.86
CA LEU A 350 -5.73 -14.76 -10.74
C LEU A 350 -5.94 -16.16 -10.14
N LEU A 351 -5.71 -16.35 -8.84
CA LEU A 351 -6.03 -17.61 -8.16
C LEU A 351 -7.52 -17.96 -8.27
N GLY A 352 -8.40 -16.98 -8.07
CA GLY A 352 -9.83 -17.18 -8.28
C GLY A 352 -10.18 -17.56 -9.71
N LEU A 353 -9.54 -16.90 -10.70
CA LEU A 353 -9.74 -17.23 -12.11
C LEU A 353 -9.26 -18.64 -12.47
N ALA A 354 -8.21 -19.13 -11.84
CA ALA A 354 -7.74 -20.51 -12.01
C ALA A 354 -8.80 -21.53 -11.59
N ILE A 355 -9.42 -21.33 -10.41
CA ILE A 355 -10.51 -22.17 -9.92
C ILE A 355 -11.74 -22.07 -10.83
N GLN A 356 -12.07 -20.85 -11.29
CA GLN A 356 -13.15 -20.64 -12.24
C GLN A 356 -12.92 -21.36 -13.57
N ALA A 357 -11.69 -21.40 -14.06
CA ALA A 357 -11.29 -22.12 -15.26
C ALA A 357 -11.41 -23.64 -15.07
N LEU A 358 -10.95 -24.17 -13.93
CA LEU A 358 -11.06 -25.59 -13.59
C LEU A 358 -12.52 -26.05 -13.61
N VAL A 359 -13.42 -25.29 -12.99
CA VAL A 359 -14.87 -25.57 -13.00
C VAL A 359 -15.45 -25.54 -14.41
N ALA A 360 -14.97 -24.65 -15.27
CA ALA A 360 -15.44 -24.56 -16.65
C ALA A 360 -15.02 -25.76 -17.52
N LEU A 361 -13.95 -26.47 -17.15
CA LEU A 361 -13.47 -27.67 -17.85
C LEU A 361 -14.24 -28.93 -17.45
N ILE A 362 -14.79 -28.99 -16.24
CA ILE A 362 -15.46 -30.18 -15.71
C ILE A 362 -16.94 -30.18 -16.10
N ARG A 363 -17.35 -31.17 -16.92
CA ARG A 363 -18.76 -31.30 -17.38
C ARG A 363 -19.73 -31.65 -16.26
N SER A 364 -19.32 -32.49 -15.31
CA SER A 364 -20.16 -32.93 -14.20
C SER A 364 -20.23 -31.86 -13.12
N ARG A 365 -21.43 -31.31 -12.86
CA ARG A 365 -21.65 -30.28 -11.84
C ARG A 365 -21.14 -30.66 -10.44
N PRO A 366 -21.44 -31.85 -9.87
CA PRO A 366 -20.93 -32.20 -8.54
C PRO A 366 -19.40 -32.30 -8.51
N LEU A 367 -18.77 -32.88 -9.54
CA LEU A 367 -17.32 -32.96 -9.63
C LEU A 367 -16.67 -31.59 -9.78
N ALA A 368 -17.31 -30.67 -10.52
CA ALA A 368 -16.83 -29.31 -10.68
C ALA A 368 -16.82 -28.56 -9.34
N TRP A 369 -17.90 -28.66 -8.55
CA TRP A 369 -17.97 -28.05 -7.22
C TRP A 369 -17.00 -28.70 -6.23
N ALA A 370 -16.89 -30.02 -6.23
CA ALA A 370 -15.90 -30.73 -5.41
C ALA A 370 -14.47 -30.28 -5.75
N GLY A 371 -14.14 -30.17 -7.04
CA GLY A 371 -12.85 -29.65 -7.51
C GLY A 371 -12.61 -28.19 -7.12
N ALA A 372 -13.65 -27.35 -7.16
CA ALA A 372 -13.54 -25.96 -6.71
C ALA A 372 -13.23 -25.84 -5.22
N ILE A 373 -13.93 -26.62 -4.38
CA ILE A 373 -13.72 -26.65 -2.94
C ILE A 373 -12.33 -27.18 -2.62
N ALA A 374 -11.96 -28.33 -3.18
CA ALA A 374 -10.65 -28.95 -2.98
C ALA A 374 -9.51 -28.03 -3.45
N GLY A 375 -9.63 -27.43 -4.63
CA GLY A 375 -8.65 -26.49 -5.16
C GLY A 375 -8.53 -25.23 -4.30
N THR A 376 -9.65 -24.68 -3.82
CA THR A 376 -9.64 -23.51 -2.93
C THR A 376 -9.00 -23.84 -1.58
N ALA A 377 -9.34 -24.99 -0.99
CA ALA A 377 -8.74 -25.45 0.26
C ALA A 377 -7.23 -25.67 0.12
N LEU A 378 -6.79 -26.25 -1.00
CA LEU A 378 -5.38 -26.46 -1.31
C LEU A 378 -4.61 -25.14 -1.47
N LEU A 379 -5.21 -24.13 -2.12
CA LEU A 379 -4.62 -22.79 -2.24
C LEU A 379 -4.63 -22.02 -0.91
N ALA A 380 -5.63 -22.25 -0.05
CA ALA A 380 -5.74 -21.64 1.27
C ALA A 380 -4.73 -22.21 2.28
N TRP A 381 -4.40 -23.51 2.14
CA TRP A 381 -3.59 -24.25 3.09
C TRP A 381 -2.28 -23.56 3.49
N PRO A 382 -1.37 -23.15 2.58
CA PRO A 382 -0.13 -22.47 2.98
C PRO A 382 -0.37 -21.12 3.66
N LEU A 383 -1.45 -20.41 3.33
CA LEU A 383 -1.81 -19.12 3.96
C LEU A 383 -2.25 -19.34 5.41
N LEU A 384 -3.12 -20.34 5.61
CA LEU A 384 -3.62 -20.72 6.94
C LEU A 384 -2.50 -21.31 7.81
N ALA A 385 -1.62 -22.14 7.25
CA ALA A 385 -0.48 -22.71 7.94
C ALA A 385 0.53 -21.63 8.39
N ALA A 386 0.70 -20.57 7.59
CA ALA A 386 1.57 -19.45 7.95
C ALA A 386 0.94 -18.48 8.98
N LEU A 387 -0.40 -18.50 9.14
CA LEU A 387 -1.12 -17.51 9.92
C LEU A 387 -0.66 -17.39 11.39
N PRO A 388 -0.44 -18.48 12.15
CA PRO A 388 0.06 -18.36 13.53
C PRO A 388 1.42 -17.66 13.59
N GLY A 389 2.31 -17.94 12.64
CA GLY A 389 3.62 -17.29 12.53
C GLY A 389 3.51 -15.81 12.16
N GLN A 390 2.52 -15.43 11.35
CA GLN A 390 2.24 -14.03 11.03
C GLN A 390 1.67 -13.27 12.24
N VAL A 391 0.76 -13.89 12.99
CA VAL A 391 0.21 -13.33 14.24
C VAL A 391 1.31 -13.18 15.30
N ALA A 392 2.24 -14.12 15.39
CA ALA A 392 3.35 -14.02 16.34
C ALA A 392 4.44 -13.01 15.90
N ARG A 393 4.47 -12.59 14.62
CA ARG A 393 5.49 -11.70 14.07
C ARG A 393 5.18 -10.23 14.39
N ILE A 394 5.51 -9.83 15.61
CA ILE A 394 5.52 -8.44 16.04
C ILE A 394 6.90 -7.85 15.76
N ASP A 395 6.98 -6.61 15.27
CA ASP A 395 8.25 -5.91 15.10
C ASP A 395 8.95 -5.80 16.47
N SER A 396 10.12 -6.42 16.58
CA SER A 396 10.89 -6.45 17.82
C SER A 396 11.28 -5.07 18.34
N ARG A 397 11.32 -4.07 17.45
CA ARG A 397 11.67 -2.69 17.79
C ARG A 397 10.52 -1.94 18.44
N LEU A 398 9.27 -2.34 18.19
CA LEU A 398 8.09 -1.57 18.58
C LEU A 398 8.08 -1.25 20.08
N ALA A 399 8.21 -2.28 20.93
CA ALA A 399 8.15 -2.10 22.38
C ALA A 399 9.34 -1.29 22.93
N ILE A 400 10.55 -1.53 22.44
CA ILE A 400 11.75 -0.84 22.93
C ILE A 400 11.81 0.62 22.44
N TYR A 401 11.35 0.91 21.22
CA TYR A 401 11.23 2.27 20.68
C TYR A 401 10.13 3.06 21.37
N GLN A 402 9.00 2.42 21.70
CA GLN A 402 7.96 3.00 22.55
C GLN A 402 8.52 3.41 23.92
N ALA A 403 9.27 2.50 24.56
CA ALA A 403 9.90 2.77 25.85
C ALA A 403 10.92 3.90 25.77
N ALA A 404 11.75 3.94 24.72
CA ALA A 404 12.70 5.02 24.50
C ALA A 404 12.00 6.37 24.28
N GLY A 405 10.97 6.41 23.42
CA GLY A 405 10.18 7.62 23.20
C GLY A 405 9.47 8.10 24.47
N ALA A 406 8.88 7.20 25.25
CA ALA A 406 8.26 7.54 26.54
C ALA A 406 9.28 8.03 27.57
N TRP A 407 10.46 7.41 27.64
CA TRP A 407 11.53 7.85 28.53
C TRP A 407 12.00 9.25 28.14
N LEU A 408 12.26 9.51 26.85
CA LEU A 408 12.59 10.84 26.37
C LEU A 408 11.48 11.79 26.82
N ARG A 409 10.19 11.45 26.61
CA ARG A 409 9.01 12.25 27.01
C ARG A 409 9.00 12.67 28.48
N ALA A 410 9.42 11.80 29.37
CA ALA A 410 9.44 12.10 30.79
C ALA A 410 10.70 12.85 31.24
N ASN A 411 11.83 12.74 30.52
CA ASN A 411 13.14 13.11 31.05
C ASN A 411 13.88 14.21 30.27
N THR A 412 13.31 14.74 29.19
CA THR A 412 13.96 15.81 28.38
C THR A 412 13.05 17.02 28.17
N PRO A 413 13.61 18.23 27.95
CA PRO A 413 12.85 19.40 27.55
C PRO A 413 12.03 19.16 26.26
N ALA A 414 11.00 19.98 26.02
CA ALA A 414 10.10 19.81 24.88
C ALA A 414 10.78 20.19 23.54
N GLU A 415 11.71 21.13 23.63
CA GLU A 415 12.53 21.68 22.56
C GLU A 415 13.79 20.86 22.27
N ALA A 416 14.15 19.91 23.15
CA ALA A 416 15.34 19.10 23.00
C ALA A 416 15.29 18.26 21.72
N THR A 417 16.35 18.34 20.93
CA THR A 417 16.51 17.60 19.68
C THR A 417 16.99 16.18 19.94
N VAL A 418 16.43 15.22 19.21
CA VAL A 418 16.77 13.80 19.36
C VAL A 418 17.23 13.24 18.02
N GLY A 419 18.49 12.86 17.92
CA GLY A 419 19.04 12.15 16.78
C GLY A 419 18.75 10.65 16.82
N THR A 420 18.15 10.11 15.77
CA THR A 420 17.91 8.67 15.63
C THR A 420 17.83 8.24 14.17
N LEU A 421 18.05 6.95 13.92
CA LEU A 421 17.94 6.36 12.59
C LEU A 421 16.48 6.15 12.16
N GLU A 422 15.66 5.64 13.07
CA GLU A 422 14.26 5.31 12.78
C GLU A 422 13.36 6.27 13.54
N VAL A 423 12.73 7.17 12.78
CA VAL A 423 12.07 8.34 13.34
C VAL A 423 10.66 8.04 13.85
N GLY A 424 9.99 7.02 13.31
CA GLY A 424 8.56 6.80 13.46
C GLY A 424 8.13 6.65 14.92
N VAL A 425 8.36 5.48 15.51
CA VAL A 425 7.88 5.14 16.87
C VAL A 425 8.52 6.07 17.89
N ILE A 426 9.86 6.22 17.86
CA ILE A 426 10.59 7.06 18.81
C ILE A 426 10.05 8.49 18.74
N GLY A 427 9.95 9.07 17.55
CA GLY A 427 9.46 10.43 17.38
C GLY A 427 8.01 10.60 17.77
N PHE A 428 7.13 9.66 17.45
CA PHE A 428 5.72 9.73 17.84
C PHE A 428 5.54 9.74 19.36
N TYR A 429 6.23 8.86 20.10
CA TYR A 429 6.10 8.81 21.56
C TYR A 429 6.91 9.89 22.27
N ALA A 430 8.08 10.25 21.74
CA ALA A 430 8.91 11.31 22.30
C ALA A 430 8.24 12.67 22.19
N GLN A 431 7.57 13.00 21.09
CA GLN A 431 7.03 14.36 20.87
C GLN A 431 8.11 15.46 20.93
N ARG A 432 9.33 15.14 20.47
CA ARG A 432 10.51 16.03 20.42
C ARG A 432 10.93 16.27 18.98
N PRO A 433 11.53 17.42 18.63
CA PRO A 433 12.19 17.58 17.35
C PRO A 433 13.17 16.43 17.08
N ILE A 434 13.06 15.78 15.91
CA ILE A 434 13.91 14.66 15.55
C ILE A 434 14.93 15.09 14.49
N VAL A 435 16.18 14.68 14.68
CA VAL A 435 17.22 14.66 13.66
C VAL A 435 17.28 13.23 13.11
N ASP A 436 17.10 13.10 11.81
CA ASP A 436 16.82 11.85 11.11
C ASP A 436 18.01 11.37 10.30
N PHE A 437 18.69 10.36 10.82
CA PHE A 437 19.89 9.84 10.17
C PHE A 437 19.61 9.07 8.88
N ALA A 438 18.35 8.76 8.57
CA ALA A 438 17.95 8.14 7.31
C ALA A 438 17.56 9.17 6.23
N GLY A 439 17.45 10.46 6.57
CA GLY A 439 17.16 11.55 5.62
C GLY A 439 15.70 11.58 5.09
N LEU A 440 14.77 10.89 5.73
CA LEU A 440 13.35 10.88 5.39
C LEU A 440 12.67 12.23 5.69
N ILE A 441 13.04 12.89 6.79
CA ILE A 441 12.55 14.22 7.17
C ILE A 441 13.56 15.35 6.96
N GLN A 442 14.82 15.01 6.62
CA GLN A 442 15.93 15.95 6.42
C GLN A 442 16.52 15.78 5.00
N PRO A 443 16.10 16.61 4.03
CA PRO A 443 16.49 16.46 2.62
C PRO A 443 17.98 16.64 2.33
N ASP A 444 18.72 17.32 3.21
CA ASP A 444 20.16 17.49 3.11
C ASP A 444 20.91 16.23 3.52
N ILE A 445 20.51 15.53 4.59
CA ILE A 445 21.05 14.19 4.92
C ILE A 445 20.80 13.22 3.76
N ALA A 446 19.61 13.28 3.14
CA ALA A 446 19.32 12.47 1.97
C ALA A 446 20.28 12.75 0.78
N GLN A 447 20.93 13.91 0.70
CA GLN A 447 21.90 14.25 -0.35
C GLN A 447 23.26 13.62 -0.16
N GLU A 448 23.60 13.24 1.07
CA GLU A 448 24.84 12.56 1.41
C GLU A 448 24.77 11.05 1.15
N ILE A 449 23.58 10.51 0.87
CA ILE A 449 23.40 9.09 0.55
C ILE A 449 24.01 8.78 -0.82
N GLY A 450 25.00 7.88 -0.83
CA GLY A 450 25.67 7.41 -2.03
C GLY A 450 25.89 5.89 -2.05
N PRO A 451 26.39 5.34 -3.17
CA PRO A 451 26.58 3.90 -3.32
C PRO A 451 27.56 3.28 -2.32
N ALA A 452 28.48 4.08 -1.79
CA ALA A 452 29.49 3.65 -0.82
C ALA A 452 29.10 3.94 0.64
N SER A 453 27.98 4.64 0.90
CA SER A 453 27.59 5.03 2.26
C SER A 453 26.76 3.95 2.95
N ASP A 454 26.94 3.83 4.27
CA ASP A 454 26.04 3.13 5.18
C ASP A 454 25.34 4.10 6.18
N TYR A 455 24.47 3.58 7.04
CA TYR A 455 23.79 4.41 8.04
C TYR A 455 24.70 4.93 9.15
N GLY A 456 25.87 4.32 9.37
CA GLY A 456 26.89 4.82 10.29
C GLY A 456 27.54 6.10 9.79
N ASP A 457 27.86 6.15 8.49
CA ASP A 457 28.38 7.36 7.83
C ASP A 457 27.38 8.53 7.94
N LEU A 458 26.11 8.27 7.62
CA LEU A 458 25.04 9.26 7.71
C LEU A 458 24.80 9.73 9.15
N THR A 459 24.88 8.81 10.12
CA THR A 459 24.77 9.12 11.54
C THR A 459 25.89 10.06 11.99
N ALA A 460 27.14 9.78 11.61
CA ALA A 460 28.29 10.61 11.97
C ALA A 460 28.21 12.00 11.33
N TRP A 461 27.81 12.07 10.05
CA TRP A 461 27.61 13.33 9.35
C TRP A 461 26.49 14.17 9.97
N ALA A 462 25.33 13.55 10.22
CA ALA A 462 24.18 14.22 10.82
C ALA A 462 24.48 14.70 12.23
N PHE A 463 25.17 13.90 13.05
CA PHE A 463 25.64 14.31 14.37
C PHE A 463 26.52 15.56 14.30
N THR A 464 27.52 15.57 13.41
CA THR A 464 28.43 16.72 13.24
C THR A 464 27.68 17.96 12.76
N ARG A 465 26.71 17.79 11.86
CA ARG A 465 25.98 18.89 11.21
C ARG A 465 24.89 19.52 12.09
N TYR A 466 24.19 18.70 12.85
CA TYR A 466 23.00 19.10 13.61
C TYR A 466 23.20 19.13 15.12
N GLN A 467 24.23 18.43 15.63
CA GLN A 467 24.60 18.39 17.05
C GLN A 467 23.41 18.21 17.99
N PRO A 468 22.64 17.09 17.85
CA PRO A 468 21.42 16.89 18.62
C PRO A 468 21.71 16.75 20.13
N ASP A 469 20.81 17.28 20.96
CA ASP A 469 20.92 17.25 22.42
C ASP A 469 20.92 15.81 22.98
N PHE A 470 20.21 14.90 22.31
CA PHE A 470 20.14 13.49 22.65
C PHE A 470 20.31 12.60 21.43
N LEU A 471 20.85 11.41 21.63
CA LEU A 471 20.96 10.36 20.61
C LEU A 471 20.29 9.09 21.08
N VAL A 472 19.58 8.40 20.19
CA VAL A 472 19.05 7.05 20.43
C VAL A 472 19.71 6.09 19.46
N LEU A 473 20.60 5.24 19.97
CA LEU A 473 21.47 4.37 19.17
C LEU A 473 21.38 2.92 19.66
N ARG A 474 21.47 1.97 18.73
CA ARG A 474 21.74 0.57 19.08
C ARG A 474 23.19 0.44 19.51
N ALA A 475 23.45 -0.30 20.59
CA ALA A 475 24.80 -0.59 21.07
C ALA A 475 25.47 -1.73 20.29
N PRO A 476 26.78 -1.66 20.00
CA PRO A 476 27.63 -0.47 20.17
C PRO A 476 27.27 0.62 19.16
N ALA A 477 27.58 1.89 19.49
CA ALA A 477 27.40 3.01 18.56
C ALA A 477 28.13 2.74 17.23
N PRO A 478 27.61 3.26 16.09
CA PRO A 478 28.25 3.06 14.79
C PRO A 478 29.73 3.45 14.81
N PRO A 479 30.64 2.66 14.22
CA PRO A 479 32.09 2.90 14.31
C PRO A 479 32.50 4.31 13.87
N GLN A 480 31.85 4.84 12.83
CA GLN A 480 32.11 6.18 12.30
C GLN A 480 31.76 7.27 13.31
N LEU A 481 30.65 7.12 14.03
CA LEU A 481 30.26 8.05 15.10
C LEU A 481 31.16 7.86 16.33
N ALA A 482 31.43 6.62 16.72
CA ALA A 482 32.25 6.29 17.88
C ALA A 482 33.70 6.79 17.75
N ALA A 483 34.19 6.99 16.52
CA ALA A 483 35.50 7.55 16.23
C ALA A 483 35.58 9.08 16.37
N LEU A 484 34.44 9.80 16.45
CA LEU A 484 34.43 11.25 16.55
C LEU A 484 34.84 11.71 17.97
N PRO A 485 35.85 12.59 18.11
CA PRO A 485 36.24 13.14 19.42
C PRO A 485 35.08 13.86 20.11
N ASP A 486 34.28 14.58 19.34
CA ASP A 486 33.11 15.32 19.81
C ASP A 486 32.10 14.40 20.50
N PHE A 487 31.81 13.24 19.90
CA PHE A 487 30.93 12.24 20.49
C PHE A 487 31.51 11.69 21.79
N GLN A 488 32.80 11.32 21.79
CA GLN A 488 33.46 10.76 22.97
C GLN A 488 33.55 11.74 24.15
N GLN A 489 33.76 13.02 23.87
CA GLN A 489 33.95 14.06 24.88
C GLN A 489 32.63 14.61 25.42
N HIS A 490 31.61 14.73 24.57
CA HIS A 490 30.41 15.50 24.89
C HIS A 490 29.15 14.65 25.05
N CYS A 491 29.13 13.40 24.58
CA CYS A 491 27.98 12.51 24.71
C CYS A 491 28.19 11.48 25.82
N ALA A 492 27.29 11.49 26.82
CA ALA A 492 27.30 10.53 27.92
C ALA A 492 26.04 9.67 27.91
N GLU A 493 26.20 8.37 28.18
CA GLU A 493 25.07 7.46 28.35
C GLU A 493 24.19 7.91 29.52
N ARG A 494 22.88 8.00 29.27
CA ARG A 494 21.87 8.36 30.29
C ARG A 494 20.93 7.23 30.61
N HIS A 495 20.60 6.41 29.61
CA HIS A 495 19.66 5.33 29.79
C HIS A 495 19.95 4.18 28.83
N GLN A 496 19.84 2.96 29.32
CA GLN A 496 19.94 1.75 28.52
C GLN A 496 18.62 1.00 28.60
N LEU A 497 18.11 0.59 27.45
CA LEU A 497 16.91 -0.22 27.33
C LEU A 497 17.28 -1.57 26.74
N THR A 498 16.67 -2.61 27.30
CA THR A 498 16.70 -3.98 26.76
C THR A 498 15.28 -4.49 26.66
N ASN A 499 15.04 -5.40 25.71
CA ASN A 499 13.75 -6.06 25.53
C ASN A 499 13.99 -7.48 25.03
N SER A 500 13.24 -8.46 25.55
CA SER A 500 13.42 -9.88 25.19
C SER A 500 13.24 -10.17 23.70
N GLY A 501 12.48 -9.34 22.97
CA GLY A 501 12.28 -9.47 21.54
C GLY A 501 13.33 -8.73 20.68
N TYR A 502 14.08 -7.79 21.26
CA TYR A 502 15.02 -6.94 20.54
C TYR A 502 16.46 -7.41 20.73
N GLU A 503 17.17 -7.63 19.62
CA GLU A 503 18.55 -8.09 19.67
C GLU A 503 19.52 -6.94 19.98
N GLY A 504 19.97 -6.88 21.23
CA GLY A 504 20.95 -5.92 21.72
C GLY A 504 20.35 -4.88 22.67
N THR A 505 21.13 -3.83 22.92
CA THR A 505 20.75 -2.75 23.84
C THR A 505 20.49 -1.48 23.03
N LEU A 506 19.43 -0.75 23.38
CA LEU A 506 19.18 0.59 22.86
C LEU A 506 19.64 1.61 23.92
N ILE A 507 20.51 2.53 23.55
CA ILE A 507 21.12 3.47 24.48
C ILE A 507 20.70 4.89 24.11
N ILE A 508 20.29 5.65 25.13
CA ILE A 508 20.03 7.08 25.04
C ILE A 508 21.25 7.81 25.58
N TYR A 509 21.91 8.57 24.72
CA TYR A 509 23.00 9.47 25.08
C TYR A 509 22.44 10.88 25.24
N ALA A 510 22.98 11.64 26.20
CA ALA A 510 22.81 13.09 26.25
C ALA A 510 24.13 13.74 25.82
N CYS A 511 24.06 14.63 24.85
CA CYS A 511 25.19 15.37 24.33
C CYS A 511 25.08 16.81 24.85
N SER A 512 26.01 17.22 25.70
CA SER A 512 26.10 18.62 26.13
C SER A 512 26.62 19.44 24.95
N GLY A 513 25.92 20.51 24.58
CA GLY A 513 26.20 21.35 23.42
C GLY A 513 27.70 21.52 23.15
N LEU A 514 28.09 21.12 21.94
CA LEU A 514 29.44 21.24 21.38
C LEU A 514 29.85 22.70 21.17
#